data_AF-A0A0M9EDI3-F1
#
_entry.id   AF-A0A0M9EDI3-F1
#
_cell.length_a   1.000
_cell.length_b   1.000
_cell.length_c   1.000
_cell.angle_alpha   90.00
_cell.angle_beta   90.00
_cell.angle_gamma   90.00
#
_symmetry.space_group_name_H-M   'P 1'
#
loop_
_entity.id
_entity.type
_entity.pdbx_description
1 polymer ?
#
loop_
_entity_poly.entity_id
_entity_poly.type
_entity_poly.pdbx_seq_one_letter_code
_entity_poly.pdbx_strand_id
1 'polypeptide(L)'
;MNDQNTDEDAVYTFTFDLNTFNDVDFGDSLTYTAKLYNDTQLPDWLNFDPSSRTFTGTPLNADVGMIQIKVTATDQSLASIYDSFALTVNNTNDAPTLENAIIDQSTDEDAVYSFTFNLNTFNDVDITDSLTYAAIQSNNTSLPLWLSFDANTRTFSGTPLNDDVGIYQIKVTATDTSLTSATDIFVL
;
A
#
# COMPACT_ATOMS: atom_id res chain seq x y z
N MET A 1 23.08 -11.21 14.91
CA MET A 1 22.97 -10.21 13.83
C MET A 1 22.14 -9.07 14.38
N ASN A 2 22.36 -7.84 13.91
CA ASN A 2 21.54 -6.71 14.36
C ASN A 2 20.24 -6.67 13.56
N ASP A 3 19.18 -6.19 14.20
CA ASP A 3 17.92 -5.93 13.52
C ASP A 3 18.09 -4.90 12.39
N GLN A 4 17.32 -5.08 11.33
CA GLN A 4 17.40 -4.31 10.09
C GLN A 4 16.06 -3.60 9.83
N ASN A 5 16.13 -2.53 9.04
CA ASN A 5 14.95 -1.86 8.53
C ASN A 5 15.11 -1.55 7.03
N THR A 6 13.99 -1.41 6.35
CA THR A 6 13.90 -0.90 4.99
C THR A 6 12.54 -0.23 4.83
N ASP A 7 12.43 0.67 3.89
CA ASP A 7 11.12 1.17 3.47
C ASP A 7 10.59 0.25 2.36
N GLU A 8 9.28 0.15 2.21
CA GLU A 8 8.69 -0.40 1.00
C GLU A 8 9.10 0.41 -0.24
N ASP A 9 9.04 -0.22 -1.41
CA ASP A 9 9.52 0.29 -2.70
C ASP A 9 11.01 0.64 -2.77
N ALA A 10 11.73 0.53 -1.65
CA ALA A 10 13.16 0.73 -1.60
C ALA A 10 13.92 -0.58 -1.87
N VAL A 11 15.02 -0.48 -2.60
CA VAL A 11 15.94 -1.61 -2.77
C VAL A 11 16.60 -1.92 -1.43
N TYR A 12 16.36 -3.13 -0.93
CA TYR A 12 17.00 -3.67 0.26
C TYR A 12 18.25 -4.46 -0.10
N THR A 13 19.34 -4.20 0.61
CA THR A 13 20.55 -5.02 0.55
C THR A 13 21.20 -5.12 1.94
N PHE A 14 21.53 -6.35 2.35
CA PHE A 14 22.19 -6.59 3.63
C PHE A 14 23.12 -7.79 3.53
N THR A 15 24.39 -7.59 3.85
CA THR A 15 25.39 -8.67 3.93
C THR A 15 25.84 -8.81 5.38
N PHE A 16 25.66 -10.00 5.97
CA PHE A 16 26.17 -10.24 7.32
C PHE A 16 27.67 -10.57 7.32
N ASP A 17 28.34 -10.23 8.43
CA ASP A 17 29.78 -10.37 8.56
C ASP A 17 30.23 -11.82 8.44
N LEU A 18 31.38 -12.04 7.80
CA LEU A 18 31.99 -13.37 7.68
C LEU A 18 32.19 -14.05 9.04
N ASN A 19 32.45 -13.26 10.08
CA ASN A 19 32.72 -13.75 11.44
C ASN A 19 31.45 -13.90 12.30
N THR A 20 30.26 -13.74 11.72
CA THR A 20 28.97 -13.96 12.44
C THR A 20 28.88 -15.39 12.96
N PHE A 21 29.38 -16.33 12.18
CA PHE A 21 29.51 -17.74 12.54
C PHE A 21 30.99 -18.13 12.42
N ASN A 22 31.52 -18.86 13.39
CA ASN A 22 32.91 -19.32 13.36
C ASN A 22 32.93 -20.82 13.67
N ASP A 23 33.74 -21.54 12.91
CA ASP A 23 34.05 -22.95 13.17
C ASP A 23 35.37 -23.07 13.92
N VAL A 24 35.44 -24.01 14.87
CA VAL A 24 36.67 -24.29 15.64
C VAL A 24 37.60 -25.23 14.89
N ASP A 25 37.06 -26.02 13.96
CA ASP A 25 37.80 -26.98 13.17
C ASP A 25 38.49 -26.27 11.99
N PHE A 26 39.82 -26.31 12.00
CA PHE A 26 40.63 -25.56 11.04
C PHE A 26 40.46 -26.09 9.62
N GLY A 27 39.99 -25.24 8.72
CA GLY A 27 39.82 -25.55 7.30
C GLY A 27 38.39 -25.88 6.90
N ASP A 28 37.47 -25.97 7.87
CA ASP A 28 36.05 -26.18 7.59
C ASP A 28 35.43 -24.94 6.95
N SER A 29 34.61 -25.18 5.92
CA SER A 29 33.83 -24.16 5.25
C SER A 29 32.39 -24.22 5.73
N LEU A 30 31.82 -23.08 6.10
CA LEU A 30 30.40 -22.99 6.45
C LEU A 30 29.54 -22.83 5.20
N THR A 31 28.43 -23.57 5.18
CA THR A 31 27.32 -23.35 4.24
C THR A 31 26.18 -22.64 4.97
N TYR A 32 25.50 -21.73 4.27
CA TYR A 32 24.44 -20.92 4.88
C TYR A 32 23.09 -21.21 4.24
N THR A 33 22.04 -21.19 5.06
CA THR A 33 20.65 -21.16 4.61
C THR A 33 19.89 -20.09 5.37
N ALA A 34 18.87 -19.51 4.76
CA ALA A 34 18.00 -18.52 5.39
C ALA A 34 16.53 -18.90 5.21
N LYS A 35 15.76 -18.73 6.27
CA LYS A 35 14.31 -18.97 6.34
C LYS A 35 13.68 -17.97 7.29
N LEU A 36 12.36 -17.90 7.30
CA LEU A 36 11.66 -17.27 8.41
C LEU A 36 11.89 -18.08 9.69
N TYR A 37 11.79 -17.44 10.85
CA TYR A 37 12.12 -18.03 12.14
C TYR A 37 11.31 -19.30 12.46
N ASN A 38 10.05 -19.33 12.00
CA ASN A 38 9.12 -20.46 12.06
C ASN A 38 9.40 -21.58 11.02
N ASP A 39 10.58 -21.57 10.39
CA ASP A 39 11.02 -22.55 9.38
C ASP A 39 10.26 -22.54 8.04
N THR A 40 9.43 -21.52 7.77
CA THR A 40 8.84 -21.31 6.45
C THR A 40 9.81 -20.59 5.50
N GLN A 41 9.51 -20.63 4.20
CA GLN A 41 10.30 -19.92 3.19
C GLN A 41 10.33 -18.41 3.45
N LEU A 42 11.41 -17.75 3.02
CA LEU A 42 11.44 -16.29 2.93
C LEU A 42 10.32 -15.79 2.00
N PRO A 43 9.79 -14.57 2.23
CA PRO A 43 8.89 -13.92 1.28
C PRO A 43 9.51 -13.82 -0.11
N ASP A 44 8.68 -13.83 -1.16
CA ASP A 44 9.15 -13.86 -2.56
C ASP A 44 10.02 -12.65 -2.94
N TRP A 45 9.83 -11.50 -2.28
CA TRP A 45 10.63 -10.29 -2.52
C TRP A 45 12.04 -10.38 -1.92
N LEU A 46 12.30 -11.28 -0.96
CA LEU A 46 13.56 -11.35 -0.21
C LEU A 46 14.39 -12.57 -0.63
N ASN A 47 15.38 -12.33 -1.48
CA ASN A 47 16.34 -13.34 -1.91
C ASN A 47 17.56 -13.40 -0.99
N PHE A 48 18.07 -14.61 -0.74
CA PHE A 48 19.32 -14.83 0.00
C PHE A 48 20.34 -15.58 -0.87
N ASP A 49 21.49 -14.95 -1.12
CA ASP A 49 22.64 -15.61 -1.73
C ASP A 49 23.60 -16.12 -0.64
N PRO A 50 23.67 -17.44 -0.41
CA PRO A 50 24.51 -18.02 0.63
C PRO A 50 26.00 -17.89 0.34
N SER A 51 26.41 -17.72 -0.94
CA SER A 51 27.83 -17.60 -1.30
C SER A 51 28.40 -16.24 -0.90
N SER A 52 27.59 -15.19 -1.03
CA SER A 52 27.96 -13.83 -0.66
C SER A 52 27.45 -13.40 0.73
N ARG A 53 26.60 -14.21 1.38
CA ARG A 53 25.89 -13.90 2.64
C ARG A 53 24.96 -12.69 2.53
N THR A 54 24.46 -12.43 1.32
CA THR A 54 23.73 -11.20 1.00
C THR A 54 22.25 -11.49 0.84
N PHE A 55 21.44 -10.72 1.56
CA PHE A 55 20.03 -10.55 1.31
C PHE A 55 19.80 -9.40 0.32
N THR A 56 18.91 -9.60 -0.65
CA THR A 56 18.54 -8.59 -1.65
C THR A 56 17.05 -8.66 -1.92
N GLY A 57 16.39 -7.51 -2.11
CA GLY A 57 14.98 -7.48 -2.42
C GLY A 57 14.41 -6.08 -2.61
N THR A 58 13.12 -6.02 -2.91
CA THR A 58 12.34 -4.77 -2.91
C THR A 58 10.95 -5.11 -2.37
N PRO A 59 10.69 -4.87 -1.07
CA PRO A 59 9.37 -5.14 -0.50
C PRO A 59 8.32 -4.17 -1.06
N LEU A 60 7.07 -4.60 -1.10
CA LEU A 60 5.92 -3.79 -1.50
C LEU A 60 4.93 -3.63 -0.33
N ASN A 61 3.79 -3.00 -0.56
CA ASN A 61 2.76 -2.75 0.47
C ASN A 61 2.24 -3.98 1.20
N ALA A 62 2.21 -5.12 0.52
CA ALA A 62 1.82 -6.39 1.14
C ALA A 62 2.86 -6.90 2.16
N ASP A 63 4.08 -6.36 2.13
CA ASP A 63 5.22 -6.78 2.94
C ASP A 63 5.49 -5.84 4.12
N VAL A 64 4.77 -4.71 4.22
CA VAL A 64 4.85 -3.76 5.34
C VAL A 64 4.59 -4.50 6.65
N GLY A 65 5.50 -4.33 7.61
CA GLY A 65 5.47 -5.02 8.88
C GLY A 65 6.82 -5.59 9.29
N MET A 66 6.81 -6.53 10.23
CA MET A 66 8.02 -7.14 10.77
C MET A 66 8.06 -8.64 10.47
N ILE A 67 9.20 -9.09 9.94
CA ILE A 67 9.52 -10.52 9.80
C ILE A 67 10.75 -10.87 10.63
N GLN A 68 10.75 -12.07 11.20
CA GLN A 68 11.93 -12.61 11.89
C GLN A 68 12.64 -13.60 10.95
N ILE A 69 13.90 -13.33 10.65
CA ILE A 69 14.71 -14.14 9.74
C ILE A 69 15.68 -14.97 10.58
N LYS A 70 15.82 -16.25 10.23
CA LYS A 70 16.76 -17.21 10.81
C LYS A 70 17.79 -17.60 9.75
N VAL A 71 19.06 -17.40 10.06
CA VAL A 71 20.20 -17.86 9.26
C VAL A 71 20.85 -19.03 9.98
N THR A 72 20.95 -20.15 9.29
CA THR A 72 21.61 -21.36 9.79
C THR A 72 22.94 -21.53 9.08
N ALA A 73 24.02 -21.67 9.85
CA ALA A 73 25.34 -22.06 9.38
C ALA A 73 25.55 -23.55 9.67
N THR A 74 26.00 -24.30 8.67
CA THR A 74 26.25 -25.73 8.76
C THR A 74 27.69 -26.03 8.31
N ASP A 75 28.42 -26.77 9.13
CA ASP A 75 29.79 -27.22 8.85
C ASP A 75 29.82 -28.45 7.90
N GLN A 76 31.02 -28.95 7.59
CA GLN A 76 31.17 -30.11 6.72
C GLN A 76 30.80 -31.44 7.41
N SER A 77 30.76 -31.44 8.74
CA SER A 77 30.32 -32.55 9.58
C SER A 77 28.81 -32.57 9.81
N LEU A 78 28.07 -31.65 9.19
CA LEU A 78 26.62 -31.43 9.31
C LEU A 78 26.16 -30.94 10.69
N ALA A 79 27.06 -30.46 11.55
CA ALA A 79 26.66 -29.71 12.73
C ALA A 79 26.20 -28.32 12.30
N SER A 80 25.20 -27.77 13.00
CA SER A 80 24.65 -26.46 12.64
C SER A 80 24.33 -25.62 13.87
N ILE A 81 24.49 -24.31 13.70
CA ILE A 81 24.05 -23.28 14.61
C ILE A 81 23.26 -22.24 13.82
N TYR A 82 22.46 -21.44 14.52
CA TYR A 82 21.72 -20.37 13.88
C TYR A 82 21.82 -19.09 14.68
N ASP A 83 21.55 -18.01 13.98
CA ASP A 83 21.32 -16.68 14.54
C ASP A 83 20.13 -16.06 13.81
N SER A 84 19.48 -15.08 14.43
CA SER A 84 18.27 -14.48 13.90
C SER A 84 18.27 -12.97 14.09
N PHE A 85 17.58 -12.27 13.19
CA PHE A 85 17.36 -10.83 13.28
C PHE A 85 15.95 -10.48 12.81
N ALA A 86 15.40 -9.39 13.33
CA ALA A 86 14.17 -8.81 12.83
C ALA A 86 14.46 -7.92 11.62
N LEU A 87 13.61 -7.98 10.59
CA LEU A 87 13.57 -7.03 9.48
C LEU A 87 12.21 -6.34 9.51
N THR A 88 12.23 -5.03 9.72
CA THR A 88 11.03 -4.18 9.64
C THR A 88 10.97 -3.49 8.29
N VAL A 89 9.89 -3.72 7.55
CA VAL A 89 9.50 -2.97 6.36
C VAL A 89 8.58 -1.83 6.80
N ASN A 90 9.02 -0.58 6.61
CA ASN A 90 8.23 0.60 6.91
C ASN A 90 7.34 0.95 5.72
N ASN A 91 6.15 1.46 6.02
CA ASN A 91 5.24 1.99 5.03
C ASN A 91 5.75 3.33 4.47
N THR A 92 5.62 3.54 3.17
CA THR A 92 5.82 4.80 2.45
C THR A 92 4.52 5.11 1.73
N ASN A 93 3.93 6.27 2.00
CA ASN A 93 2.62 6.59 1.44
C ASN A 93 2.58 6.55 -0.09
N ASP A 94 1.66 5.77 -0.62
CA ASP A 94 1.22 5.77 -2.01
C ASP A 94 -0.02 6.63 -2.17
N ALA A 95 -0.16 7.27 -3.33
CA ALA A 95 -1.34 8.09 -3.57
C ALA A 95 -2.57 7.24 -3.90
N PRO A 96 -3.80 7.68 -3.52
CA PRO A 96 -5.02 7.03 -3.96
C PRO A 96 -5.06 6.91 -5.49
N THR A 97 -5.71 5.87 -5.97
CA THR A 97 -5.98 5.62 -7.39
C THR A 97 -7.48 5.66 -7.69
N LEU A 98 -7.82 6.00 -8.93
CA LEU A 98 -9.17 5.81 -9.48
C LEU A 98 -9.26 4.39 -10.04
N GLU A 99 -10.07 3.55 -9.41
CA GLU A 99 -10.25 2.15 -9.84
C GLU A 99 -11.49 1.98 -10.73
N ASN A 100 -12.60 2.61 -10.35
CA ASN A 100 -13.86 2.51 -11.08
C ASN A 100 -14.45 3.91 -11.24
N ALA A 101 -14.46 4.43 -12.46
CA ALA A 101 -15.05 5.73 -12.74
C ALA A 101 -16.54 5.77 -12.35
N ILE A 102 -16.96 6.91 -11.81
CA ILE A 102 -18.36 7.21 -11.54
C ILE A 102 -19.07 7.35 -12.89
N ILE A 103 -20.12 6.56 -13.10
CA ILE A 103 -20.90 6.65 -14.32
C ILE A 103 -21.70 7.96 -14.37
N ASP A 104 -21.83 8.53 -15.56
CA ASP A 104 -22.67 9.70 -15.78
C ASP A 104 -24.09 9.46 -15.26
N GLN A 105 -24.65 10.50 -14.65
CA GLN A 105 -25.96 10.52 -14.03
C GLN A 105 -26.89 11.47 -14.79
N SER A 106 -28.18 11.38 -14.51
CA SER A 106 -29.19 12.32 -14.99
C SER A 106 -30.37 12.33 -14.04
N THR A 107 -31.03 13.47 -13.90
CA THR A 107 -32.27 13.59 -13.12
C THR A 107 -33.16 14.66 -13.75
N ASP A 108 -34.47 14.49 -13.63
CA ASP A 108 -35.45 15.47 -14.12
C ASP A 108 -35.60 16.61 -13.11
N GLU A 109 -35.95 17.80 -13.59
CA GLU A 109 -36.39 18.90 -12.72
C GLU A 109 -37.59 18.47 -11.86
N ASP A 110 -37.66 19.04 -10.66
CA ASP A 110 -38.64 18.74 -9.61
C ASP A 110 -38.60 17.30 -9.06
N ALA A 111 -37.69 16.45 -9.53
CA ALA A 111 -37.48 15.10 -9.01
C ALA A 111 -36.53 15.09 -7.81
N VAL A 112 -36.82 14.23 -6.82
CA VAL A 112 -35.86 13.98 -5.73
C VAL A 112 -34.70 13.16 -6.29
N TYR A 113 -33.51 13.74 -6.23
CA TYR A 113 -32.25 13.10 -6.60
C TYR A 113 -31.56 12.52 -5.37
N SER A 114 -31.09 11.28 -5.49
CA SER A 114 -30.24 10.61 -4.49
C SER A 114 -29.35 9.61 -5.21
N PHE A 115 -28.04 9.82 -5.13
CA PHE A 115 -27.04 8.99 -5.78
C PHE A 115 -25.84 8.80 -4.87
N THR A 116 -25.50 7.54 -4.60
CA THR A 116 -24.32 7.17 -3.81
C THR A 116 -23.32 6.47 -4.73
N PHE A 117 -22.11 7.02 -4.87
CA PHE A 117 -21.07 6.33 -5.63
C PHE A 117 -20.47 5.16 -4.84
N ASN A 118 -19.96 4.17 -5.57
CA ASN A 118 -19.51 2.91 -4.98
C ASN A 118 -18.25 3.10 -4.13
N LEU A 119 -18.10 2.29 -3.07
CA LEU A 119 -16.91 2.36 -2.20
C LEU A 119 -15.62 2.05 -2.96
N ASN A 120 -15.67 1.19 -3.99
CA ASN A 120 -14.53 0.82 -4.83
C ASN A 120 -14.28 1.80 -5.99
N THR A 121 -14.82 3.02 -5.94
CA THR A 121 -14.51 4.07 -6.94
C THR A 121 -13.04 4.45 -6.85
N PHE A 122 -12.56 4.69 -5.63
CA PHE A 122 -11.17 4.99 -5.33
C PHE A 122 -10.58 3.89 -4.47
N ASN A 123 -9.28 3.65 -4.61
CA ASN A 123 -8.55 2.72 -3.77
C ASN A 123 -7.28 3.39 -3.25
N ASP A 124 -6.85 2.96 -2.09
CA ASP A 124 -5.51 3.22 -1.58
C ASP A 124 -4.86 1.88 -1.27
N VAL A 125 -3.61 1.71 -1.65
CA VAL A 125 -2.87 0.46 -1.39
C VAL A 125 -2.35 0.43 0.05
N ASP A 126 -2.18 1.60 0.68
CA ASP A 126 -1.81 1.75 2.07
C ASP A 126 -2.93 1.24 2.99
N ILE A 127 -2.75 0.04 3.55
CA ILE A 127 -3.80 -0.66 4.31
C ILE A 127 -4.28 0.08 5.56
N THR A 128 -3.51 1.04 6.06
CA THR A 128 -3.86 1.86 7.22
C THR A 128 -4.59 3.15 6.85
N ASP A 129 -4.64 3.49 5.57
CA ASP A 129 -5.17 4.75 5.11
C ASP A 129 -6.69 4.73 5.00
N SER A 130 -7.27 5.90 5.27
CA SER A 130 -8.69 6.14 5.13
C SER A 130 -8.91 7.30 4.17
N LEU A 131 -9.76 7.09 3.17
CA LEU A 131 -10.08 8.11 2.19
C LEU A 131 -11.15 9.07 2.70
N THR A 132 -10.87 10.36 2.57
CA THR A 132 -11.84 11.44 2.74
C THR A 132 -12.29 11.95 1.37
N TYR A 133 -13.56 12.34 1.26
CA TYR A 133 -14.15 12.73 -0.03
C TYR A 133 -14.58 14.19 -0.05
N ALA A 134 -14.39 14.84 -1.19
CA ALA A 134 -14.91 16.15 -1.49
C ALA A 134 -15.51 16.18 -2.90
N ALA A 135 -16.52 17.03 -3.11
CA ALA A 135 -17.13 17.23 -4.42
C ALA A 135 -17.30 18.72 -4.72
N ILE A 136 -16.90 19.12 -5.92
CA ILE A 136 -17.04 20.46 -6.48
C ILE A 136 -17.35 20.36 -7.98
N GLN A 137 -17.66 21.46 -8.64
CA GLN A 137 -17.70 21.45 -10.11
C GLN A 137 -16.28 21.33 -10.69
N SER A 138 -16.15 20.74 -11.88
CA SER A 138 -14.86 20.52 -12.55
C SER A 138 -14.08 21.81 -12.83
N ASN A 139 -14.80 22.94 -12.98
CA ASN A 139 -14.25 24.29 -13.12
C ASN A 139 -13.75 24.92 -11.79
N ASN A 140 -13.69 24.13 -10.70
CA ASN A 140 -13.31 24.54 -9.36
C ASN A 140 -14.27 25.52 -8.66
N THR A 141 -15.54 25.57 -9.05
CA THR A 141 -16.57 26.29 -8.29
C THR A 141 -17.35 25.35 -7.37
N SER A 142 -18.08 25.90 -6.40
CA SER A 142 -19.00 25.13 -5.56
C SER A 142 -20.03 24.36 -6.38
N LEU A 143 -20.55 23.27 -5.80
CA LEU A 143 -21.72 22.56 -6.33
C LEU A 143 -22.89 23.54 -6.50
N PRO A 144 -23.79 23.31 -7.49
CA PRO A 144 -25.01 24.11 -7.61
C PRO A 144 -25.86 23.97 -6.33
N LEU A 145 -26.61 25.01 -5.99
CA LEU A 145 -27.31 25.10 -4.69
C LEU A 145 -28.28 23.96 -4.42
N TRP A 146 -28.84 23.36 -5.47
CA TRP A 146 -29.76 22.24 -5.36
C TRP A 146 -29.07 20.91 -5.00
N LEU A 147 -27.75 20.79 -5.22
CA LEU A 147 -26.99 19.55 -5.08
C LEU A 147 -26.10 19.56 -3.84
N SER A 148 -26.45 18.76 -2.84
CA SER A 148 -25.67 18.54 -1.63
C SER A 148 -24.84 17.26 -1.74
N PHE A 149 -23.62 17.27 -1.19
CA PHE A 149 -22.77 16.08 -1.07
C PHE A 149 -22.47 15.75 0.40
N ASP A 150 -22.80 14.54 0.82
CA ASP A 150 -22.40 13.98 2.10
C ASP A 150 -21.19 13.05 1.91
N ALA A 151 -20.02 13.52 2.34
CA ALA A 151 -18.76 12.80 2.21
C ALA A 151 -18.71 11.49 3.01
N ASN A 152 -19.42 11.39 4.13
CA ASN A 152 -19.40 10.19 4.97
C ASN A 152 -20.14 9.03 4.30
N THR A 153 -21.22 9.36 3.59
CA THR A 153 -22.06 8.37 2.90
C THR A 153 -21.75 8.27 1.41
N ARG A 154 -20.91 9.16 0.86
CA ARG A 154 -20.63 9.32 -0.58
C ARG A 154 -21.87 9.66 -1.40
N THR A 155 -22.84 10.33 -0.77
CA THR A 155 -24.17 10.53 -1.34
C THR A 155 -24.36 11.96 -1.81
N PHE A 156 -24.70 12.10 -3.08
CA PHE A 156 -25.28 13.30 -3.65
C PHE A 156 -26.80 13.27 -3.46
N SER A 157 -27.39 14.40 -3.06
CA SER A 157 -28.84 14.50 -2.90
C SER A 157 -29.34 15.92 -3.16
N GLY A 158 -30.59 16.04 -3.59
CA GLY A 158 -31.14 17.33 -3.97
C GLY A 158 -32.49 17.24 -4.69
N THR A 159 -33.02 18.41 -5.07
CA THR A 159 -34.16 18.52 -5.98
C THR A 159 -33.91 19.72 -6.89
N PRO A 160 -33.47 19.51 -8.14
CA PRO A 160 -33.25 20.60 -9.07
C PRO A 160 -34.58 21.25 -9.43
N LEU A 161 -34.58 22.57 -9.61
CA LEU A 161 -35.72 23.33 -10.11
C LEU A 161 -35.53 23.65 -11.59
N ASN A 162 -36.54 24.28 -12.20
CA ASN A 162 -36.48 24.69 -13.62
C ASN A 162 -35.22 25.53 -13.97
N ASP A 163 -34.76 26.39 -13.06
CA ASP A 163 -33.57 27.23 -13.27
C ASP A 163 -32.24 26.44 -13.18
N ASP A 164 -32.30 25.20 -12.67
CA ASP A 164 -31.16 24.30 -12.53
C ASP A 164 -30.98 23.36 -13.72
N VAL A 165 -31.89 23.38 -14.72
CA VAL A 165 -31.80 22.54 -15.92
C VAL A 165 -30.52 22.87 -16.70
N GLY A 166 -29.66 21.87 -16.90
CA GLY A 166 -28.38 22.06 -17.56
C GLY A 166 -27.50 20.81 -17.48
N ILE A 167 -26.22 20.99 -17.80
CA ILE A 167 -25.20 19.94 -17.70
C ILE A 167 -24.19 20.38 -16.64
N TYR A 168 -23.98 19.56 -15.63
CA TYR A 168 -22.98 19.77 -14.59
C TYR A 168 -21.86 18.73 -14.73
N GLN A 169 -20.62 19.20 -14.69
CA GLN A 169 -19.46 18.32 -14.54
C GLN A 169 -19.04 18.34 -13.08
N ILE A 170 -19.26 17.23 -12.39
CA ILE A 170 -18.98 17.11 -10.96
C ILE A 170 -17.64 16.40 -10.79
N LYS A 171 -16.70 17.07 -10.14
CA LYS A 171 -15.41 16.51 -9.75
C LYS A 171 -15.48 15.98 -8.32
N VAL A 172 -15.25 14.69 -8.16
CA VAL A 172 -15.04 14.04 -6.86
C VAL A 172 -13.55 13.88 -6.63
N THR A 173 -13.08 14.20 -5.42
CA THR A 173 -11.70 14.03 -4.97
C THR A 173 -11.69 13.08 -3.79
N ALA A 174 -10.84 12.06 -3.84
CA ALA A 174 -10.52 11.19 -2.72
C ALA A 174 -9.11 11.54 -2.23
N THR A 175 -8.98 11.82 -0.93
CA THR A 175 -7.72 12.24 -0.32
C THR A 175 -7.36 11.28 0.81
N ASP A 176 -6.13 10.78 0.79
CA ASP A 176 -5.56 9.91 1.82
C ASP A 176 -5.22 10.70 3.10
N THR A 177 -4.57 10.04 4.07
CA THR A 177 -4.18 10.68 5.33
C THR A 177 -2.92 11.54 5.20
N SER A 178 -2.12 11.32 4.15
CA SER A 178 -0.93 12.09 3.78
C SER A 178 -1.22 13.30 2.88
N LEU A 179 -2.50 13.58 2.60
CA LEU A 179 -2.99 14.67 1.75
C LEU A 179 -2.65 14.55 0.26
N THR A 180 -2.34 13.35 -0.21
CA THR A 180 -2.31 13.04 -1.64
C THR A 180 -3.71 12.61 -2.11
N SER A 181 -3.98 12.64 -3.41
CA SER A 181 -5.35 12.47 -3.89
C SER A 181 -5.48 11.92 -5.30
N ALA A 182 -6.58 11.21 -5.54
CA ALA A 182 -7.13 10.94 -6.86
C ALA A 182 -8.43 11.71 -7.10
N THR A 183 -8.79 11.89 -8.37
CA THR A 183 -10.03 12.54 -8.77
C THR A 183 -10.74 11.80 -9.88
N ASP A 184 -12.06 11.93 -9.90
CA ASP A 184 -12.90 11.53 -11.02
C ASP A 184 -13.88 12.66 -11.38
N ILE A 185 -14.32 12.70 -12.65
CA ILE A 185 -15.31 13.66 -13.13
C ILE A 185 -16.42 12.91 -13.85
N PHE A 186 -17.66 13.08 -13.38
CA PHE A 186 -18.86 12.56 -14.05
C PHE A 186 -19.78 13.71 -14.47
N VAL A 187 -20.63 13.45 -15.45
CA VAL A 187 -21.68 14.36 -15.91
C VAL A 187 -22.98 14.10 -15.12
N LEU A 188 -23.66 15.17 -14.71
CA LEU A 188 -25.01 15.15 -14.12
C LEU A 188 -25.93 16.14 -14.85
#